data_AF-A0A7C6Y670-F1
#
_entry.id   AF-A0A7C6Y670-F1
#
_cell.length_a   1.000
_cell.length_b   1.000
_cell.length_c   1.000
_cell.angle_alpha   90.00
_cell.angle_beta   90.00
_cell.angle_gamma   90.00
#
_symmetry.space_group_name_H-M   'P 1'
#
loop_
_entity.id
_entity.type
_entity.pdbx_description
1 polymer ?
#
loop_
_entity_poly.entity_id
_entity_poly.type
_entity_poly.pdbx_seq_one_letter_code
_entity_poly.pdbx_strand_id
1 'polypeptide(L)'
;MKIIYHCYGGAHSSVVAAAVHLGELPQDKKPQGGDILKCAYFDEVPSVKIGIIHYLGKDNEGNEIYNMGVGNAGKIIEKVLPEILNIYGIDPGELYMINTLVCVNWMMRLGGFISRSLKLTRIGRPLVIRGTIAAFPAIVKLVEKSKKEIKARRKAGSY
;
A
#
# COMPACT_ATOMS: atom_id res chain seq x y z
N MET A 1 -10.31 0.55 -13.00
CA MET A 1 -9.66 -0.52 -12.23
C MET A 1 -9.58 -0.11 -10.77
N LYS A 2 -9.72 -1.06 -9.86
CA LYS A 2 -9.51 -0.91 -8.43
C LYS A 2 -8.11 -1.42 -8.11
N ILE A 3 -7.28 -0.61 -7.47
CA ILE A 3 -5.88 -0.95 -7.16
C ILE A 3 -5.74 -0.95 -5.64
N ILE A 4 -5.36 -2.10 -5.08
CA ILE A 4 -5.18 -2.26 -3.64
C ILE A 4 -3.71 -2.46 -3.32
N TYR A 5 -3.10 -1.45 -2.72
CA TYR A 5 -1.80 -1.59 -2.09
C TYR A 5 -1.95 -2.25 -0.73
N HIS A 6 -1.27 -3.37 -0.49
CA HIS A 6 -1.35 -4.05 0.79
C HIS A 6 0.01 -4.32 1.43
N CYS A 7 0.01 -4.37 2.75
CA CYS A 7 1.13 -4.80 3.58
C CYS A 7 0.60 -5.49 4.82
N TYR A 8 1.47 -5.84 5.78
CA TYR A 8 1.03 -6.52 7.00
C TYR A 8 -0.03 -5.73 7.77
N GLY A 9 0.29 -4.51 8.21
CA GLY A 9 -0.59 -3.72 9.08
C GLY A 9 -1.46 -2.68 8.35
N GLY A 10 -1.26 -2.48 7.05
CA GLY A 10 -1.99 -1.47 6.28
C GLY A 10 -1.57 -0.01 6.59
N ALA A 11 -0.55 0.20 7.42
CA ALA A 11 -0.25 1.51 8.01
C ALA A 11 1.04 2.17 7.51
N HIS A 12 1.89 1.48 6.75
CA HIS A 12 3.25 1.96 6.43
C HIS A 12 3.56 1.92 4.94
N SER A 13 4.08 0.80 4.42
CA SER A 13 4.51 0.71 3.02
C SER A 13 3.34 0.81 2.03
N SER A 14 2.16 0.28 2.37
CA SER A 14 0.98 0.35 1.51
C SER A 14 0.42 1.77 1.40
N VAL A 15 0.39 2.51 2.52
CA VAL A 15 -0.02 3.92 2.57
C VAL A 15 0.90 4.77 1.71
N VAL A 16 2.20 4.62 1.90
CA VAL A 16 3.20 5.43 1.18
C VAL A 16 3.21 5.10 -0.31
N ALA A 17 3.07 3.82 -0.68
CA ALA A 17 2.95 3.43 -2.08
C ALA A 17 1.70 4.03 -2.75
N ALA A 18 0.56 4.05 -2.05
CA ALA A 18 -0.65 4.67 -2.55
C ALA A 18 -0.50 6.19 -2.72
N ALA A 19 0.11 6.89 -1.75
CA ALA A 19 0.39 8.32 -1.84
C ALA A 19 1.32 8.64 -3.02
N VAL A 20 2.36 7.83 -3.25
CA VAL A 20 3.22 7.93 -4.46
C VAL A 20 2.44 7.66 -5.75
N HIS A 21 1.50 6.71 -5.73
CA HIS A 21 0.66 6.40 -6.88
C HIS A 21 -0.22 7.59 -7.25
N LEU A 22 -0.85 8.21 -6.26
CA LEU A 22 -1.73 9.36 -6.39
C LEU A 22 -0.98 10.68 -6.68
N GLY A 23 0.35 10.67 -6.60
CA GLY A 23 1.18 11.87 -6.84
C GLY A 23 1.27 12.81 -5.65
N GLU A 24 0.80 12.40 -4.47
CA GLU A 24 0.91 13.16 -3.22
C GLU A 24 2.35 13.22 -2.70
N LEU A 25 3.13 12.17 -2.97
CA LEU A 25 4.57 12.13 -2.73
C LEU A 25 5.33 12.12 -4.06
N PRO A 26 6.20 13.11 -4.31
CA PRO A 26 7.01 13.16 -5.54
C PRO A 26 7.94 11.95 -5.66
N GLN A 27 8.04 11.38 -6.86
CA GLN A 27 8.84 10.17 -7.13
C GLN A 27 10.34 10.47 -7.27
N ASP A 28 10.67 11.68 -7.72
CA ASP A 28 12.01 12.19 -8.01
C ASP A 28 12.70 12.78 -6.77
N LYS A 29 11.96 12.98 -5.67
CA LYS A 29 12.46 13.60 -4.45
C LYS A 29 12.23 12.72 -3.24
N LYS A 30 13.28 12.54 -2.45
CA LYS A 30 13.20 11.86 -1.15
C LYS A 30 12.30 12.67 -0.20
N PRO A 31 11.26 12.06 0.39
CA PRO A 31 10.33 12.76 1.27
C PRO A 31 10.99 13.07 2.61
N GLN A 32 10.51 14.13 3.26
CA GLN A 32 10.81 14.38 4.66
C GLN A 32 9.85 13.61 5.57
N GLY A 33 10.20 13.49 6.85
CA GLY A 33 9.34 12.83 7.82
C GLY A 33 7.94 13.45 7.92
N GLY A 34 7.85 14.79 7.81
CA GLY A 34 6.58 15.51 7.80
C GLY A 34 5.69 15.18 6.60
N ASP A 35 6.28 14.91 5.43
CA ASP A 35 5.52 14.53 4.23
C ASP A 35 4.90 13.15 4.39
N ILE A 36 5.67 12.20 4.92
CA ILE A 36 5.20 10.84 5.21
C ILE A 36 4.05 10.85 6.23
N LEU A 37 4.15 11.70 7.25
CA LEU A 37 3.10 11.82 8.28
C LEU A 37 1.78 12.39 7.75
N LYS A 38 1.79 13.09 6.62
CA LYS A 38 0.56 13.59 5.97
C LYS A 38 -0.14 12.54 5.12
N CYS A 39 0.52 11.41 4.82
CA CYS A 39 -0.11 10.33 4.07
C CYS A 39 -1.25 9.73 4.88
N ALA A 40 -2.43 9.62 4.28
CA ALA A 40 -3.62 9.13 4.96
C ALA A 40 -3.36 7.76 5.61
N TYR A 41 -3.75 7.61 6.87
CA TYR A 41 -3.62 6.40 7.68
C TYR A 41 -2.19 6.00 8.08
N PHE A 42 -1.16 6.82 7.81
CA PHE A 42 0.21 6.48 8.14
C PHE A 42 0.42 6.31 9.65
N ASP A 43 0.83 5.10 10.07
CA ASP A 43 1.04 4.72 11.47
C ASP A 43 -0.19 4.91 12.40
N GLU A 44 -1.38 5.09 11.82
CA GLU A 44 -2.62 5.36 12.55
C GLU A 44 -3.53 4.13 12.64
N VAL A 45 -3.50 3.26 11.62
CA VAL A 45 -4.35 2.05 11.58
C VAL A 45 -3.97 1.10 12.71
N PRO A 46 -4.88 0.82 13.66
CA PRO A 46 -4.64 -0.18 14.69
C PRO A 46 -4.79 -1.59 14.09
N SER A 47 -4.10 -2.57 14.68
CA SER A 47 -4.10 -3.97 14.20
C SER A 47 -5.50 -4.59 14.10
N VAL A 48 -6.45 -4.15 14.92
CA VAL A 48 -7.86 -4.58 14.87
C VAL A 48 -8.56 -4.24 13.54
N LYS A 49 -8.01 -3.31 12.75
CA LYS A 49 -8.53 -2.94 11.44
C LYS A 49 -7.86 -3.67 10.27
N ILE A 50 -7.00 -4.66 10.54
CA ILE A 50 -6.52 -5.58 9.49
C ILE A 50 -7.72 -6.22 8.78
N GLY A 51 -7.65 -6.31 7.46
CA GLY A 51 -8.72 -6.79 6.59
C GLY A 51 -9.67 -5.71 6.07
N ILE A 52 -9.61 -4.48 6.60
CA ILE A 52 -10.41 -3.36 6.09
C ILE A 52 -9.68 -2.72 4.90
N ILE A 53 -10.42 -2.53 3.80
CA ILE A 53 -9.96 -1.84 2.59
C ILE A 53 -10.38 -0.37 2.72
N HIS A 54 -9.42 0.56 2.66
CA HIS A 54 -9.73 1.99 2.68
C HIS A 54 -9.51 2.61 1.31
N TYR A 55 -10.51 3.39 0.86
CA TYR A 55 -10.40 4.21 -0.34
C TYR A 55 -9.53 5.44 -0.06
N LEU A 56 -8.64 5.76 -1.00
CA LEU A 56 -7.68 6.87 -0.87
C LEU A 56 -7.87 7.92 -1.96
N GLY A 57 -8.32 7.56 -3.16
CA GLY A 57 -8.54 8.52 -4.23
C GLY A 57 -8.58 7.89 -5.61
N LYS A 58 -8.55 8.75 -6.63
CA LYS A 58 -8.41 8.35 -8.04
C LYS A 58 -7.12 8.91 -8.62
N ASP A 59 -6.43 8.10 -9.42
CA ASP A 59 -5.28 8.56 -10.19
C ASP A 59 -5.71 9.31 -11.48
N ASN A 60 -4.73 9.85 -12.21
CA ASN A 60 -4.96 10.59 -13.46
C ASN A 60 -5.51 9.71 -14.61
N GLU A 61 -5.49 8.39 -14.49
CA GLU A 61 -6.09 7.47 -15.47
C GLU A 61 -7.44 6.89 -15.00
N GLY A 62 -8.03 7.49 -13.96
CA GLY A 62 -9.33 7.13 -13.40
C GLY A 62 -9.33 5.83 -12.58
N ASN A 63 -8.16 5.28 -12.24
CA ASN A 63 -8.07 4.12 -11.36
C ASN A 63 -8.32 4.53 -9.91
N GLU A 64 -9.09 3.73 -9.19
CA GLU A 64 -9.34 3.96 -7.77
C GLU A 64 -8.28 3.27 -6.94
N ILE A 65 -7.69 4.01 -6.01
CA ILE A 65 -6.56 3.59 -5.19
C ILE A 65 -7.03 3.33 -3.77
N TYR A 66 -6.60 2.20 -3.23
CA TYR A 66 -6.95 1.72 -1.91
C TYR A 66 -5.71 1.23 -1.16
N ASN A 67 -5.80 1.18 0.17
CA ASN A 67 -4.87 0.42 0.99
C ASN A 67 -5.57 -0.67 1.82
N MET A 68 -4.81 -1.69 2.22
CA MET A 68 -5.29 -2.74 3.12
C MET A 68 -4.15 -3.34 3.96
N GLY A 69 -4.42 -3.62 5.23
CA GLY A 69 -3.60 -4.51 6.05
C GLY A 69 -4.07 -5.95 5.89
N VAL A 70 -3.17 -6.90 5.59
CA VAL A 70 -3.54 -8.32 5.37
C VAL A 70 -3.05 -9.27 6.46
N GLY A 71 -2.29 -8.78 7.44
CA GLY A 71 -1.63 -9.61 8.45
C GLY A 71 -0.82 -10.73 7.80
N ASN A 72 -0.98 -11.95 8.30
CA ASN A 72 -0.34 -13.15 7.75
C ASN A 72 -1.09 -13.76 6.54
N ALA A 73 -2.25 -13.21 6.16
CA ALA A 73 -3.12 -13.80 5.16
C ALA A 73 -2.84 -13.31 3.73
N GLY A 74 -1.77 -12.55 3.47
CA GLY A 74 -1.52 -11.90 2.17
C GLY A 74 -1.62 -12.84 0.96
N LYS A 75 -0.94 -14.00 1.00
CA LYS A 75 -1.00 -15.00 -0.08
C LYS A 75 -2.38 -15.61 -0.29
N ILE A 76 -3.18 -15.70 0.78
CA ILE A 76 -4.54 -16.25 0.72
C ILE A 76 -5.46 -15.18 0.12
N ILE A 77 -5.37 -13.95 0.60
CA ILE A 77 -6.19 -12.82 0.13
C ILE A 77 -5.96 -12.51 -1.35
N GLU A 78 -4.71 -12.54 -1.83
CA GLU A 78 -4.38 -12.36 -3.25
C GLU A 78 -5.05 -13.40 -4.17
N LYS A 79 -5.43 -14.57 -3.64
CA LYS A 79 -6.17 -15.60 -4.38
C LYS A 79 -7.67 -15.47 -4.18
N VAL A 80 -8.11 -15.30 -2.93
CA VAL A 80 -9.52 -15.34 -2.56
C VAL A 80 -10.29 -14.14 -3.13
N LEU A 81 -9.69 -12.95 -3.18
CA LEU A 81 -10.41 -11.77 -3.70
C LEU A 81 -10.81 -11.91 -5.19
N PRO A 82 -9.91 -12.30 -6.11
CA PRO A 82 -10.28 -12.63 -7.50
C PRO A 82 -11.37 -13.69 -7.61
N GLU A 83 -11.30 -14.77 -6.82
CA GLU A 83 -12.32 -15.83 -6.83
C GLU A 83 -13.69 -15.32 -6.35
N ILE A 84 -13.72 -14.45 -5.32
CA ILE A 84 -14.95 -13.81 -4.86
C ILE A 84 -15.53 -12.93 -5.97
N LEU A 85 -14.72 -12.12 -6.66
CA LEU A 85 -15.20 -11.31 -7.78
C LEU A 85 -15.85 -12.16 -8.87
N ASN A 86 -15.21 -13.29 -9.20
CA ASN A 86 -15.75 -14.25 -10.16
C ASN A 86 -17.11 -14.83 -9.72
N ILE A 87 -17.29 -15.16 -8.44
CA ILE A 87 -18.58 -15.63 -7.90
C ILE A 87 -19.70 -14.58 -8.12
N TYR A 88 -19.38 -13.30 -7.99
CA TYR A 88 -20.32 -12.21 -8.23
C TYR A 88 -20.42 -11.79 -9.71
N GLY A 89 -19.77 -12.49 -10.63
CA GLY A 89 -19.77 -12.17 -12.06
C GLY A 89 -19.03 -10.87 -12.40
N ILE A 90 -18.13 -10.42 -11.53
CA ILE A 90 -17.28 -9.24 -11.74
C ILE A 90 -15.96 -9.72 -12.35
N ASP A 91 -15.53 -9.11 -13.45
CA ASP A 91 -14.26 -9.43 -14.08
C ASP A 91 -13.11 -9.24 -13.07
N PRO A 92 -12.37 -10.31 -12.71
CA PRO A 92 -11.23 -10.21 -11.80
C PRO A 92 -10.12 -9.28 -12.33
N GLY A 93 -10.08 -9.03 -13.65
CA GLY A 93 -9.21 -8.05 -14.29
C GLY A 93 -9.46 -6.60 -13.82
N GLU A 94 -10.61 -6.32 -13.22
CA GLU A 94 -10.91 -5.01 -12.63
C GLU A 94 -10.19 -4.75 -11.31
N LEU A 95 -9.64 -5.77 -10.66
CA LEU A 95 -8.90 -5.66 -9.40
C LEU A 95 -7.41 -5.96 -9.59
N TYR A 96 -6.56 -5.09 -9.07
CA TYR A 96 -5.11 -5.30 -9.06
C TYR A 96 -4.54 -5.13 -7.65
N MET A 97 -3.98 -6.22 -7.11
CA MET A 97 -3.39 -6.25 -5.77
C MET A 97 -1.87 -6.07 -5.84
N ILE A 98 -1.33 -5.20 -4.99
CA ILE A 98 0.10 -4.88 -4.97
C ILE A 98 0.66 -5.11 -3.58
N ASN A 99 1.50 -6.14 -3.45
CA ASN A 99 2.19 -6.46 -2.23
C ASN A 99 3.39 -5.52 -2.01
N THR A 100 3.25 -4.59 -1.06
CA THR A 100 4.31 -3.64 -0.68
C THR A 100 5.23 -4.17 0.42
N LEU A 101 4.94 -5.36 0.99
CA LEU A 101 5.76 -5.95 2.05
C LEU A 101 7.20 -6.25 1.56
N VAL A 102 7.38 -6.43 0.25
CA VAL A 102 8.69 -6.61 -0.40
C VAL A 102 9.62 -5.40 -0.24
N CYS A 103 9.07 -4.22 0.05
CA CYS A 103 9.85 -2.99 0.27
C CYS A 103 10.18 -2.76 1.76
N VAL A 104 9.60 -3.55 2.67
CA VAL A 104 9.67 -3.29 4.11
C VAL A 104 11.00 -3.78 4.69
N ASN A 105 11.71 -2.87 5.36
CA ASN A 105 12.95 -3.18 6.07
C ASN A 105 12.73 -3.40 7.58
N TRP A 106 13.79 -3.82 8.28
CA TRP A 106 13.73 -4.15 9.70
C TRP A 106 13.35 -2.96 10.59
N MET A 107 13.75 -1.72 10.25
CA MET A 107 13.38 -0.52 11.02
C MET A 107 11.87 -0.30 10.97
N MET A 108 11.25 -0.47 9.81
CA MET A 108 9.80 -0.38 9.66
C MET A 108 9.08 -1.47 10.46
N ARG A 109 9.59 -2.71 10.44
CA ARG A 109 9.01 -3.83 11.21
C ARG A 109 9.07 -3.55 12.72
N LEU A 110 10.26 -3.21 13.22
CA LEU A 110 10.48 -2.96 14.64
C LEU A 110 9.73 -1.71 15.11
N GLY A 111 9.85 -0.62 14.36
CA GLY A 111 9.15 0.63 14.67
C GLY A 111 7.63 0.45 14.65
N GLY A 112 7.11 -0.32 13.67
CA GLY A 112 5.69 -0.61 13.56
C GLY A 112 5.20 -1.46 14.74
N PHE A 113 5.98 -2.46 15.15
CA PHE A 113 5.68 -3.23 16.35
C PHE A 113 5.65 -2.36 17.62
N ILE A 114 6.66 -1.51 17.81
CA ILE A 114 6.73 -0.61 18.97
C ILE A 114 5.57 0.40 18.95
N SER A 115 5.26 1.00 17.80
CA SER A 115 4.20 2.01 17.68
C SER A 115 2.79 1.39 17.79
N ARG A 116 2.58 0.20 17.21
CA ARG A 116 1.24 -0.36 17.00
C ARG A 116 0.89 -1.51 17.92
N SER A 117 1.83 -2.38 18.24
CA SER A 117 1.61 -3.46 19.21
C SER A 117 1.81 -2.97 20.64
N LEU A 118 2.92 -2.25 20.90
CA LEU A 118 3.24 -1.75 22.25
C LEU A 118 2.63 -0.38 22.57
N LYS A 119 2.01 0.28 21.58
CA LYS A 119 1.42 1.64 21.69
C LYS A 119 2.42 2.73 22.11
N LEU A 120 3.73 2.49 21.95
CA LEU A 120 4.81 3.44 22.25
C LEU A 120 5.13 4.30 21.02
N THR A 121 4.15 5.08 20.58
CA THR A 121 4.20 5.86 19.32
C THR A 121 5.37 6.84 19.27
N ARG A 122 5.72 7.48 20.38
CA ARG A 122 6.84 8.45 20.47
C ARG A 122 8.21 7.82 20.15
N ILE A 123 8.35 6.51 20.32
CA ILE A 123 9.60 5.78 20.07
C ILE A 123 9.50 5.04 18.72
N GLY A 124 8.39 4.35 18.48
CA GLY A 124 8.22 3.53 17.28
C GLY A 124 8.12 4.38 16.02
N ARG A 125 7.35 5.46 16.03
CA ARG A 125 7.05 6.26 14.83
C ARG A 125 8.29 6.91 14.20
N PRO A 126 9.22 7.55 14.96
CA PRO A 126 10.47 8.04 14.37
C PRO A 126 11.28 6.94 13.67
N LEU A 127 11.29 5.71 14.23
CA LEU A 127 11.99 4.58 13.62
C LEU A 127 11.30 4.12 12.32
N VAL A 128 9.96 4.05 12.31
CA VAL A 128 9.19 3.76 11.10
C VAL A 128 9.43 4.80 10.03
N ILE A 129 9.42 6.09 10.37
CA ILE A 129 9.67 7.19 9.42
C ILE A 129 11.05 7.02 8.78
N ARG A 130 12.11 6.82 9.57
CA ARG A 130 13.47 6.59 9.05
C ARG A 130 13.53 5.35 8.14
N GLY A 131 12.90 4.26 8.57
CA GLY A 131 12.78 3.05 7.76
C GLY A 131 12.03 3.28 6.44
N THR A 132 10.96 4.05 6.48
CA THR A 132 10.14 4.39 5.30
C THR A 132 10.93 5.24 4.32
N ILE A 133 11.64 6.26 4.82
CA ILE A 133 12.52 7.11 4.02
C ILE A 133 13.62 6.28 3.34
N ALA A 134 14.18 5.29 4.04
CA ALA A 134 15.18 4.38 3.47
C ALA A 134 14.58 3.43 2.42
N ALA A 135 13.33 2.99 2.61
CA ALA A 135 12.61 2.13 1.66
C ALA A 135 12.03 2.90 0.46
N PHE A 136 11.94 4.23 0.52
CA PHE A 136 11.23 5.05 -0.45
C PHE A 136 11.62 4.79 -1.91
N PRO A 137 12.91 4.68 -2.30
CA PRO A 137 13.28 4.38 -3.68
C PRO A 137 12.75 3.03 -4.17
N ALA A 138 12.67 2.02 -3.30
CA ALA A 138 12.10 0.72 -3.63
C ALA A 138 10.58 0.80 -3.80
N ILE A 139 9.91 1.62 -2.97
CA ILE A 139 8.47 1.87 -3.09
C ILE A 139 8.15 2.57 -4.41
N VAL A 140 8.91 3.62 -4.79
CA VAL A 140 8.74 4.31 -6.07
C VAL A 140 8.88 3.33 -7.24
N LYS A 141 9.96 2.53 -7.27
CA LYS A 141 10.17 1.51 -8.30
C LYS A 141 9.02 0.49 -8.39
N LEU A 142 8.48 0.07 -7.25
CA LEU A 142 7.33 -0.83 -7.20
C LEU A 142 6.09 -0.17 -7.85
N VAL A 143 5.80 1.08 -7.48
CA VAL A 143 4.65 1.82 -8.02
C VAL A 143 4.79 2.03 -9.53
N GLU A 144 5.96 2.44 -10.02
CA GLU A 144 6.23 2.60 -11.44
C GLU A 144 6.04 1.30 -12.23
N LYS A 145 6.58 0.20 -11.70
CA LYS A 145 6.40 -1.14 -12.30
C LYS A 145 4.92 -1.51 -12.36
N SER A 146 4.19 -1.35 -11.26
CA SER A 146 2.76 -1.65 -11.20
C SER A 146 1.96 -0.81 -12.19
N LYS A 147 2.22 0.50 -12.32
CA LYS A 147 1.55 1.36 -13.31
C LYS A 147 1.78 0.86 -14.74
N LYS A 148 2.99 0.43 -15.09
CA LYS A 148 3.29 -0.16 -16.42
C LYS A 148 2.49 -1.44 -16.66
N GLU A 149 2.43 -2.33 -15.67
CA GLU A 149 1.67 -3.59 -15.77
C GLU A 149 0.17 -3.35 -15.90
N ILE A 150 -0.39 -2.42 -15.11
CA ILE A 150 -1.81 -2.01 -15.17
C ILE A 150 -2.15 -1.49 -16.57
N LYS A 151 -1.30 -0.63 -17.13
CA LYS A 151 -1.48 -0.10 -18.48
C LYS A 151 -1.41 -1.18 -19.57
N ALA A 152 -0.53 -2.17 -19.40
CA ALA A 152 -0.44 -3.32 -20.30
C ALA A 152 -1.71 -4.19 -20.24
N ARG A 153 -2.24 -4.46 -19.04
CA ARG A 153 -3.49 -5.23 -18.85
C ARG A 153 -4.68 -4.57 -19.52
N ARG A 154 -4.84 -3.24 -19.37
CA ARG A 154 -5.90 -2.48 -20.05
C ARG A 154 -5.88 -2.67 -21.57
N LYS A 155 -4.69 -2.67 -22.18
CA LYS A 155 -4.55 -2.89 -23.63
C LYS A 155 -4.92 -4.31 -24.06
N ALA A 156 -4.67 -5.31 -23.22
CA ALA A 156 -4.95 -6.71 -23.53
C ALA A 156 -6.44 -7.07 -23.46
N GLY A 157 -7.21 -6.44 -22.57
CA GLY A 157 -8.66 -6.67 -22.42
C GLY A 157 -9.56 -5.80 -23.30
N SER A 158 -9.00 -5.02 -24.23
CA SER A 158 -9.76 -4.14 -25.15
C SER A 158 -9.96 -4.75 -26.55
N TYR A 159 -9.82 -6.08 -26.68
CA TYR A 159 -10.00 -6.83 -27.93
C TYR A 159 -11.12 -7.87 -27.78
#